data_AF-A0A497KHZ2-F1
#
_entry.id   AF-A0A497KHZ2-F1
#
_cell.length_a   1.000
_cell.length_b   1.000
_cell.length_c   1.000
_cell.angle_alpha   90.00
_cell.angle_beta   90.00
_cell.angle_gamma   90.00
#
_symmetry.space_group_name_H-M   'P 1'
#
loop_
_entity.id
_entity.type
_entity.pdbx_description
1 polymer ?
#
loop_
_entity_poly.entity_id
_entity_poly.type
_entity_poly.pdbx_seq_one_letter_code
_entity_poly.pdbx_strand_id
1 'polypeptide(L)' 'MGSLQCIRCGRNLDDYPPRAKCPICGGTVEYVIDADEMGDVRFTGEFSFWRYRPLLPEVKNIASMKEGGTPLY' A
#
# COMPACT_ATOMS: atom_id res chain seq x y z
N MET A 1 -0.27 2.28 -10.65
CA MET A 1 0.60 1.45 -9.78
C MET A 1 1.27 2.38 -8.78
N GLY A 2 1.19 2.06 -7.48
CA GLY A 2 1.64 2.96 -6.42
C GLY A 2 3.16 2.98 -6.23
N SER A 3 3.64 3.96 -5.45
CA SER A 3 5.07 4.16 -5.16
C SER A 3 5.29 4.67 -3.74
N LEU A 4 6.48 4.46 -3.16
CA LEU A 4 6.85 5.09 -1.90
C LEU A 4 7.31 6.53 -2.12
N GLN A 5 6.63 7.49 -1.49
CA GLN A 5 6.94 8.92 -1.61
C GLN A 5 7.15 9.57 -0.25
N CYS A 6 8.13 10.47 -0.15
CA CYS A 6 8.29 11.30 1.03
C CYS A 6 7.27 12.44 1.05
N ILE A 7 6.48 12.54 2.12
CA ILE A 7 5.48 13.60 2.31
C ILE A 7 6.08 15.00 2.46
N ARG A 8 7.39 15.11 2.74
CA ARG A 8 8.06 16.39 2.99
C ARG A 8 8.73 16.97 1.75
N CYS A 9 9.41 16.15 0.95
CA CYS A 9 10.15 16.61 -0.23
C CYS A 9 9.63 16.05 -1.56
N GLY A 10 8.59 15.22 -1.54
CA GLY A 10 7.96 14.65 -2.75
C GLY A 10 8.82 13.62 -3.48
N ARG A 11 10.00 13.27 -2.97
CA ARG A 11 10.87 12.30 -3.64
C ARG A 11 10.30 10.89 -3.53
N ASN A 12 10.23 10.24 -4.68
CA ASN A 12 9.95 8.81 -4.78
C ASN A 12 11.18 8.00 -4.35
N LEU A 13 10.94 6.90 -3.66
CA LEU A 13 11.95 5.99 -3.12
C LEU A 13 11.69 4.58 -3.66
N ASP A 14 12.76 3.79 -3.71
CA ASP A 14 12.65 2.37 -4.07
C ASP A 14 11.82 1.62 -3.03
N ASP A 15 10.98 0.70 -3.50
CA ASP A 15 10.09 -0.10 -2.65
C ASP A 15 10.85 -1.06 -1.71
N TYR A 16 12.10 -1.40 -2.04
CA TYR A 16 12.92 -2.32 -1.25
C TYR A 16 14.39 -1.87 -1.13
N PRO A 17 14.99 -1.94 0.09
CA PRO A 17 14.34 -2.26 1.35
C PRO A 17 13.39 -1.13 1.79
N PRO A 18 12.23 -1.45 2.40
CA PRO A 18 11.27 -0.42 2.82
C PRO A 18 11.89 0.48 3.89
N ARG A 19 11.77 1.79 3.69
CA ARG A 19 12.32 2.82 4.59
C ARG A 19 11.20 3.67 5.16
N ALA A 20 11.13 3.77 6.49
CA ALA A 20 10.16 4.63 7.16
C ALA A 20 10.50 6.13 7.04
N LYS A 21 11.77 6.47 6.78
CA LYS A 21 12.27 7.83 6.73
C LYS A 21 13.02 8.12 5.44
N CYS A 22 12.81 9.31 4.89
CA CYS A 22 13.51 9.78 3.71
C CYS A 22 14.99 10.02 4.03
N PRO A 23 15.93 9.42 3.28
CA PRO A 23 17.37 9.56 3.53
C PRO A 23 17.92 10.97 3.29
N ILE A 24 17.14 11.85 2.66
CA ILE A 24 17.59 13.18 2.25
C ILE A 24 17.12 14.26 3.24
N CYS A 25 15.86 14.20 3.68
CA CYS A 25 15.24 15.26 4.50
C CYS A 25 14.70 14.77 5.85
N GLY A 26 14.80 13.48 6.15
CA GLY A 26 14.29 12.87 7.38
C GLY A 26 12.76 12.82 7.51
N GLY A 27 12.02 13.19 6.46
CA GLY A 27 10.56 13.15 6.43
C GLY A 27 10.01 11.72 6.45
N THR A 28 8.74 11.57 6.84
CA THR A 28 8.03 10.29 6.74
C THR A 28 7.82 9.91 5.27
N VAL A 29 7.81 8.60 5.00
CA VAL A 29 7.57 8.02 3.68
C VAL A 29 6.24 7.30 3.72
N GLU A 30 5.39 7.53 2.72
CA GLU A 30 4.06 6.93 2.59
C GLU A 30 3.91 6.26 1.23
N TYR A 31 2.99 5.29 1.16
CA TYR A 31 2.62 4.65 -0.10
C TYR A 31 1.57 5.49 -0.81
N VAL A 32 1.91 5.99 -1.99
CA VAL A 32 1.03 6.82 -2.81
C VAL A 32 0.47 5.97 -3.93
N ILE A 33 -0.84 6.10 -4.11
CA ILE A 33 -1.63 5.39 -5.10
C ILE A 33 -2.13 6.42 -6.10
N ASP A 34 -1.91 6.13 -7.39
CA ASP A 34 -2.58 6.87 -8.46
C ASP A 34 -4.01 6.36 -8.61
N ALA A 35 -4.99 7.20 -8.28
CA ALA A 35 -6.41 6.87 -8.32
C ALA A 35 -6.95 6.78 -9.76
N ASP A 36 -6.37 7.54 -10.71
CA ASP A 36 -6.80 7.53 -12.10
C ASP A 36 -6.44 6.19 -12.78
N GLU A 37 -5.31 5.60 -12.37
CA GLU A 37 -4.89 4.27 -12.83
C GLU A 37 -5.67 3.11 -12.17
N MET A 38 -6.61 3.39 -11.26
CA MET A 38 -7.33 2.36 -10.48
C MET A 38 -8.79 2.13 -10.88
N GLY A 39 -9.30 2.83 -11.88
CA GLY A 39 -10.72 2.77 -12.28
C GLY A 39 -11.26 1.36 -12.56
N ASP A 40 -10.41 0.44 -13.01
CA ASP A 40 -10.79 -0.93 -13.40
C ASP A 40 -10.46 -2.01 -12.34
N VAL A 41 -9.97 -1.63 -11.16
CA VAL A 41 -9.57 -2.58 -10.12
C VAL A 41 -10.79 -3.34 -9.58
N ARG A 42 -10.71 -4.68 -9.61
CA ARG A 42 -11.75 -5.56 -9.06
C ARG A 42 -11.31 -6.18 -7.73
N PHE A 43 -12.20 -6.11 -6.73
CA PHE A 43 -11.99 -6.71 -5.41
C PHE A 43 -12.59 -8.11 -5.33
N THR A 44 -11.77 -9.11 -5.63
CA THR A 44 -12.17 -10.53 -5.68
C THR A 44 -11.60 -11.34 -4.51
N GLY A 45 -12.28 -12.41 -4.12
CA GLY A 45 -11.82 -13.33 -3.06
C GLY A 45 -12.67 -13.27 -1.78
N GLU A 46 -12.18 -13.92 -0.72
CA GLU A 46 -12.80 -13.91 0.62
C GLU A 46 -12.93 -12.46 1.14
N PHE A 47 -13.97 -12.17 1.94
CA PHE A 47 -14.15 -10.85 2.55
C PHE A 47 -13.21 -10.67 3.74
N SER A 48 -11.92 -10.52 3.44
CA SER A 48 -10.83 -10.26 4.38
C SER A 48 -10.07 -8.99 3.97
N PHE A 49 -9.12 -8.57 4.79
CA PHE A 49 -8.19 -7.47 4.48
C PHE A 49 -7.54 -7.64 3.10
N TRP A 50 -7.18 -8.88 2.73
CA TRP A 50 -6.48 -9.20 1.49
C TRP A 50 -7.34 -9.10 0.22
N ARG A 51 -8.66 -8.95 0.35
CA ARG A 51 -9.55 -8.66 -0.79
C ARG A 51 -9.14 -7.39 -1.54
N TYR A 52 -8.53 -6.45 -0.83
CA TYR A 52 -8.08 -5.15 -1.34
C TYR A 52 -6.60 -5.15 -1.75
N ARG A 53 -5.96 -6.32 -1.89
CA ARG A 53 -4.56 -6.45 -2.31
C ARG A 53 -4.17 -5.61 -3.53
N PRO A 54 -5.02 -5.42 -4.56
CA PRO A 54 -4.68 -4.54 -5.68
C PRO A 54 -4.38 -3.08 -5.31
N LEU A 55 -4.81 -2.63 -4.12
CA LEU A 55 -4.52 -1.29 -3.58
C LEU A 55 -3.29 -1.27 -2.65
N LEU A 56 -2.71 -2.42 -2.34
CA LEU A 56 -1.57 -2.53 -1.44
C LEU A 56 -0.26 -2.53 -2.23
N PRO A 57 0.88 -2.21 -1.59
CA PRO A 57 2.20 -2.44 -2.17
C PRO A 57 2.37 -3.88 -2.64
N GLU A 58 3.32 -4.12 -3.55
CA GLU A 58 3.59 -5.47 -4.01
C GLU A 58 4.11 -6.35 -2.86
N VAL A 59 3.30 -7.35 -2.47
CA VAL A 59 3.66 -8.31 -1.41
C VAL A 59 3.99 -9.66 -2.04
N LYS A 60 5.19 -10.17 -1.79
CA LYS A 60 5.63 -11.50 -2.26
C LYS A 60 5.04 -12.65 -1.44
N ASN A 61 5.00 -12.49 -0.12
CA ASN A 61 4.50 -13.51 0.82
C ASN A 61 3.45 -12.90 1.74
N ILE A 62 2.30 -13.57 1.86
CA ILE A 62 1.20 -13.13 2.72
C ILE A 62 1.25 -13.91 4.04
N ALA A 63 1.35 -13.19 5.15
CA ALA A 63 1.05 -13.71 6.47
C ALA A 63 -0.31 -13.16 6.89
N SER A 64 -1.29 -14.04 7.12
CA SER A 64 -2.66 -13.65 7.44
C SER A 64 -3.28 -14.60 8.45
N MET A 65 -4.16 -14.07 9.29
CA MET A 65 -5.06 -14.84 10.16
C MET A 65 -6.52 -14.69 9.72
N LYS A 66 -6.75 -14.30 8.47
CA LYS A 66 -8.07 -13.93 7.91
C LYS A 66 -8.69 -12.71 8.59
N GLU A 67 -7.85 -11.75 8.97
CA GLU A 67 -8.27 -10.46 9.49
C GLU A 67 -9.12 -9.66 8.49
N GLY A 68 -9.91 -8.72 9.01
CA GLY A 68 -10.94 -8.02 8.24
C GLY A 68 -12.30 -8.71 8.35
N GLY A 69 -13.29 -8.22 7.59
CA GLY A 69 -14.65 -8.77 7.63
C GLY A 69 -15.37 -8.61 8.97
N THR A 70 -14.91 -7.69 9.82
CA THR A 70 -15.52 -7.41 11.12
C THR A 70 -16.99 -7.05 10.93
N PRO A 71 -17.94 -7.77 11.57
CA PRO A 71 -19.36 -7.49 11.43
C PRO A 71 -19.68 -6.04 11.79
N LEU A 72 -20.47 -5.40 10.93
CA LEU A 72 -21.10 -4.11 11.21
C LEU A 72 -22.53 -4.43 11.65
N TYR A 73 -22.77 -4.42 12.96
CA TYR A 73 -24.08 -4.65 13.58
C TYR A 73 -24.70 -3.33 14.05
#